data_AF-Q6QP65-F1
#
_entry.id   AF-Q6QP65-F1
#
_cell.length_a   1.000
_cell.length_b   1.000
_cell.length_c   1.000
_cell.angle_alpha   90.00
_cell.angle_beta   90.00
_cell.angle_gamma   90.00
#
_symmetry.space_group_name_H-M   'P 1'
#
loop_
_entity.id
_entity.type
_entity.pdbx_description
1 polymer ?
#
loop_
_entity_poly.entity_id
_entity_poly.type
_entity_poly.pdbx_seq_one_letter_code
_entity_poly.pdbx_strand_id
1 'polypeptide(L)'
;DGFQDTLYTQTYRQFYRDCTISGTIDFIFGDAAAVFQNCKMIVRKPLENQACMVTAHGRLDRRSPSGITIQNCTISGELGYEKDLNKAYLGRPW
;
A
#
# COMPACT_ATOMS: atom_id res chain seq x y z
N ASP A 1 4.00 -9.93 -4.85
CA ASP A 1 2.68 -9.87 -5.47
C ASP A 1 1.64 -10.56 -4.62
N GLY A 2 0.45 -9.97 -4.51
CA GLY A 2 -0.69 -10.52 -3.80
C GLY A 2 -1.99 -9.81 -4.18
N PHE A 3 -3.03 -9.95 -3.33
CA PHE A 3 -4.29 -9.22 -3.42
C PHE A 3 -4.46 -8.41 -2.12
N GLN A 4 -5.34 -8.86 -1.22
CA GLN A 4 -5.50 -8.27 0.10
C GLN A 4 -4.27 -8.59 0.98
N ASP A 5 -3.82 -7.61 1.76
CA ASP A 5 -2.77 -7.76 2.79
C ASP A 5 -1.44 -8.29 2.22
N THR A 6 -1.03 -7.79 1.04
CA THR A 6 0.13 -8.31 0.29
C THR A 6 1.45 -8.17 1.04
N LEU A 7 1.74 -6.99 1.60
CA LEU A 7 3.01 -6.71 2.29
C LEU A 7 2.75 -6.24 3.71
N TYR A 8 3.03 -7.12 4.68
CA TYR A 8 2.94 -6.81 6.09
C TYR A 8 4.24 -6.15 6.59
N THR A 9 4.28 -4.82 6.58
CA THR A 9 5.32 -4.00 7.22
C THR A 9 5.12 -4.00 8.75
N GLN A 10 5.27 -5.17 9.38
CA GLN A 10 4.83 -5.42 10.75
C GLN A 10 5.44 -4.46 11.78
N THR A 11 6.77 -4.34 11.83
CA THR A 11 7.47 -3.56 12.87
C THR A 11 8.90 -3.18 12.45
N TYR A 12 9.60 -2.44 13.32
CA TYR A 12 10.97 -1.94 13.16
C TYR A 12 11.16 -1.04 11.93
N ARG A 13 12.41 -0.88 11.49
CA ARG A 13 12.83 -0.01 10.40
C ARG A 13 13.00 -0.83 9.14
N GLN A 14 12.37 -0.39 8.05
CA GLN A 14 12.36 -1.12 6.79
C GLN A 14 12.63 -0.16 5.64
N PHE A 15 13.42 -0.59 4.66
CA PHE A 15 13.72 0.19 3.46
C PHE A 15 13.51 -0.67 2.23
N TYR A 16 12.61 -0.23 1.37
CA TYR A 16 12.28 -0.86 0.10
C TYR A 16 12.69 0.08 -1.02
N ARG A 17 13.51 -0.41 -1.95
CA ARG A 17 14.02 0.39 -3.06
C ARG A 17 13.97 -0.38 -4.37
N ASP A 18 13.59 0.32 -5.44
CA ASP A 18 13.54 -0.26 -6.80
C ASP A 18 12.64 -1.52 -6.88
N CYS A 19 11.64 -1.60 -5.99
CA CYS A 19 10.73 -2.74 -5.86
C CYS A 19 9.43 -2.51 -6.63
N THR A 20 8.77 -3.60 -7.03
CA THR A 20 7.37 -3.58 -7.49
C THR A 20 6.50 -4.33 -6.48
N ILE A 21 5.42 -3.71 -6.04
CA ILE A 21 4.47 -4.25 -5.07
C ILE A 21 3.08 -4.14 -5.69
N SER A 22 2.38 -5.27 -5.85
CA SER A 22 1.03 -5.29 -6.44
C SER A 22 0.00 -5.88 -5.48
N GLY A 23 -1.17 -5.26 -5.35
CA GLY A 23 -2.28 -5.79 -4.55
C GLY A 23 -3.59 -5.03 -4.72
N THR A 24 -4.58 -5.34 -3.87
CA THR A 24 -5.93 -4.77 -3.92
C THR A 24 -6.28 -3.99 -2.66
N ILE A 25 -6.70 -4.67 -1.59
CA ILE A 25 -7.08 -4.05 -0.31
C ILE A 25 -5.87 -4.04 0.62
N ASP A 26 -5.60 -2.88 1.23
CA ASP A 26 -4.59 -2.68 2.28
C ASP A 26 -3.23 -3.31 1.95
N PHE A 27 -2.81 -3.23 0.69
CA PHE A 27 -1.75 -4.13 0.22
C PHE A 27 -0.34 -3.77 0.72
N ILE A 28 -0.19 -2.62 1.38
CA ILE A 28 0.95 -2.27 2.24
C ILE A 28 0.39 -1.86 3.62
N PHE A 29 0.59 -2.68 4.64
CA PHE A 29 -0.04 -2.46 5.96
C PHE A 29 0.91 -2.77 7.12
N GLY A 30 0.58 -2.31 8.32
CA GLY A 30 1.34 -2.54 9.55
C GLY A 30 1.80 -1.27 10.27
N ASP A 31 2.75 -1.42 11.19
CA ASP A 31 3.22 -0.36 12.11
C ASP A 31 4.76 -0.18 12.09
N ALA A 32 5.42 -0.52 10.99
CA ALA A 32 6.84 -0.24 10.82
C ALA A 32 7.12 1.26 10.57
N ALA A 33 8.37 1.68 10.80
CA ALA A 33 8.97 2.85 10.17
C ALA A 33 9.51 2.41 8.80
N ALA A 34 8.66 2.46 7.77
CA ALA A 34 8.94 1.94 6.44
C ALA A 34 9.09 3.07 5.42
N VAL A 35 10.16 3.03 4.63
CA VAL A 35 10.38 3.94 3.50
C VAL A 35 10.39 3.12 2.21
N PHE A 36 9.56 3.53 1.26
CA PHE A 36 9.54 3.04 -0.11
C PHE A 36 10.12 4.14 -1.01
N GLN A 37 11.22 3.83 -1.71
CA GLN A 37 11.91 4.78 -2.57
C GLN A 37 12.06 4.23 -3.99
N ASN A 38 11.66 5.00 -5.00
CA ASN A 38 11.71 4.58 -6.40
C ASN A 38 10.99 3.24 -6.67
N CYS A 39 9.92 2.98 -5.93
CA CYS A 39 9.11 1.77 -6.07
C CYS A 39 7.93 1.98 -7.02
N LYS A 40 7.34 0.88 -7.48
CA LYS A 40 6.07 0.85 -8.20
C LYS A 40 5.02 0.16 -7.35
N MET A 41 3.93 0.86 -7.03
CA MET A 41 2.75 0.30 -6.39
C MET A 41 1.68 0.08 -7.45
N ILE A 42 1.36 -1.19 -7.73
CA ILE A 42 0.42 -1.58 -8.78
C ILE A 42 -0.91 -2.00 -8.16
N VAL A 43 -1.96 -1.20 -8.39
CA VAL A 43 -3.31 -1.50 -7.93
C VAL A 43 -3.95 -2.50 -8.89
N ARG A 44 -4.29 -3.67 -8.39
CA ARG A 44 -4.92 -4.75 -9.15
C ARG A 44 -6.44 -4.64 -9.12
N LYS A 45 -7.13 -5.24 -10.08
CA LYS A 45 -8.59 -5.31 -10.12
C LYS A 45 -9.11 -6.05 -8.87
N PRO A 46 -9.94 -5.41 -8.03
CA PRO A 46 -10.55 -6.07 -6.89
C PRO A 46 -11.78 -6.89 -7.33
N LEU A 47 -12.41 -7.59 -6.39
CA LEU A 47 -13.71 -8.21 -6.62
C LEU A 47 -14.82 -7.15 -6.68
N GLU A 48 -16.02 -7.54 -7.12
CA GLU A 48 -17.17 -6.64 -7.15
C GLU A 48 -17.46 -6.04 -5.76
N ASN A 49 -17.89 -4.78 -5.75
CA ASN A 49 -18.22 -4.01 -4.54
C ASN A 49 -17.06 -3.81 -3.55
N GLN A 50 -15.82 -4.01 -3.97
CA GLN A 50 -14.63 -3.69 -3.18
C GLN A 50 -13.99 -2.36 -3.64
N ALA A 51 -13.20 -1.76 -2.74
CA ALA A 51 -12.34 -0.63 -3.05
C ALA A 51 -10.90 -0.93 -2.64
N CYS A 52 -9.95 -0.46 -3.44
CA CYS A 52 -8.53 -0.69 -3.20
C CYS A 52 -7.94 0.38 -2.29
N MET A 53 -7.02 -0.03 -1.42
CA MET A 53 -6.26 0.87 -0.55
C MET A 53 -4.79 0.53 -0.73
N VAL A 54 -3.98 1.51 -1.12
CA VAL A 54 -2.53 1.31 -1.22
C VAL A 54 -1.92 1.06 0.14
N THR A 55 -2.37 1.80 1.16
CA THR A 55 -1.85 1.69 2.52
C THR A 55 -2.94 1.52 3.59
N ALA A 56 -2.62 0.77 4.65
CA ALA A 56 -3.36 0.76 5.90
C ALA A 56 -2.38 0.76 7.08
N HIS A 57 -1.98 1.96 7.50
CA HIS A 57 -1.01 2.13 8.58
C HIS A 57 -1.70 2.06 9.94
N GLY A 58 -1.19 1.22 10.84
CA GLY A 58 -1.83 0.86 12.11
C GLY A 58 -1.18 1.45 13.36
N ARG A 59 -0.65 2.69 13.30
CA ARG A 59 -0.01 3.31 14.46
C ARG A 59 -1.00 3.60 15.58
N LEU A 60 -0.83 2.93 16.72
CA LEU A 60 -1.67 3.10 17.92
C LEU A 60 -1.15 4.16 18.89
N ASP A 61 0.16 4.20 19.18
CA ASP A 61 0.74 5.22 20.08
C ASP A 61 1.21 6.43 19.27
N ARG A 62 0.69 7.63 19.60
CA ARG A 62 1.10 8.91 19.00
C ARG A 62 2.60 9.20 19.14
N ARG A 63 3.26 8.62 20.15
CA ARG A 63 4.71 8.75 20.39
C ARG A 63 5.54 7.78 19.56
N SER A 64 4.92 6.77 18.94
CA SER A 64 5.63 5.84 18.05
C SER A 64 6.20 6.61 16.84
N PRO A 65 7.48 6.39 16.49
CA PRO A 65 8.10 6.97 15.31
C PRO A 65 7.73 6.22 14.02
N SER A 66 6.79 5.27 14.07
CA SER A 66 6.34 4.50 12.92
C SER A 66 5.61 5.37 11.89
N GLY A 67 5.61 4.88 10.66
CA GLY A 67 5.06 5.58 9.50
C GLY A 67 5.41 4.87 8.21
N ILE A 68 4.51 4.96 7.22
CA ILE A 68 4.77 4.54 5.85
C ILE A 68 5.09 5.80 5.03
N THR A 69 6.31 5.87 4.49
CA THR A 69 6.77 6.96 3.60
C THR A 69 6.89 6.44 2.17
N ILE A 70 6.23 7.12 1.23
CA ILE A 70 6.29 6.82 -0.20
C ILE A 70 7.01 7.99 -0.90
N GLN A 71 8.25 7.76 -1.36
CA GLN A 71 9.10 8.81 -1.91
C GLN A 71 9.57 8.46 -3.33
N ASN A 72 9.33 9.36 -4.29
CA ASN A 72 9.70 9.15 -5.70
C ASN A 72 9.15 7.82 -6.27
N CYS A 73 7.99 7.38 -5.81
CA CYS A 73 7.36 6.15 -6.28
C CYS A 73 6.30 6.46 -7.33
N THR A 74 5.96 5.45 -8.12
CA THR A 74 4.81 5.50 -9.04
C THR A 74 3.68 4.65 -8.48
N ILE A 75 2.48 5.20 -8.44
CA ILE A 75 1.25 4.46 -8.12
C ILE A 75 0.39 4.43 -9.38
N SER A 76 0.03 3.24 -9.84
CA SER A 76 -0.77 3.05 -11.05
C SER A 76 -1.68 1.83 -10.93
N GLY A 77 -2.76 1.80 -11.72
CA GLY A 77 -3.52 0.57 -11.91
C GLY A 77 -2.76 -0.44 -12.78
N GLU A 78 -3.10 -1.73 -12.66
CA GLU A 78 -2.68 -2.74 -13.62
C GLU A 78 -3.28 -2.49 -15.02
N LEU A 79 -2.76 -3.17 -16.03
CA LEU A 79 -3.28 -3.03 -17.40
C LEU A 79 -4.78 -3.37 -17.43
N GLY A 80 -5.60 -2.45 -17.93
CA GLY A 80 -7.05 -2.61 -17.96
C GLY A 80 -7.77 -2.25 -16.66
N TYR A 81 -7.10 -1.60 -15.69
CA TYR A 81 -7.78 -1.13 -14.48
C TYR A 81 -8.80 -0.03 -14.79
N GLU A 82 -10.07 -0.31 -14.52
CA GLU A 82 -11.18 0.63 -14.75
C GLU A 82 -11.44 1.45 -13.48
N LYS A 83 -10.81 2.62 -13.37
CA LYS A 83 -10.91 3.51 -12.19
C LYS A 83 -12.32 4.06 -11.91
N ASP A 84 -13.16 4.10 -12.94
CA ASP A 84 -14.51 4.64 -12.81
C ASP A 84 -15.44 3.63 -12.12
N LEU A 85 -15.22 2.33 -12.36
CA LEU A 85 -15.90 1.21 -11.70
C LEU A 85 -15.23 0.81 -10.37
N ASN A 86 -13.90 0.75 -10.36
CA ASN A 86 -13.12 0.27 -9.22
C ASN A 86 -12.45 1.45 -8.53
N LYS A 87 -12.94 1.82 -7.35
CA LYS A 87 -12.36 2.92 -6.57
C LYS A 87 -11.04 2.48 -5.94
N ALA A 88 -10.05 3.36 -5.98
CA ALA A 88 -8.77 3.19 -5.32
C ALA A 88 -8.41 4.45 -4.54
N TYR A 89 -7.81 4.27 -3.37
CA TYR A 89 -7.37 5.35 -2.50
C TYR A 89 -5.93 5.12 -2.04
N LEU A 90 -5.23 6.20 -1.65
CA LEU A 90 -3.86 6.11 -1.13
C LEU A 90 -3.79 5.36 0.20
N GLY A 91 -4.87 5.37 0.98
CA GLY A 91 -4.98 4.53 2.15
C GLY A 91 -6.18 4.85 3.02
N ARG A 92 -6.26 4.12 4.13
CA ARG A 92 -7.22 4.32 5.22
C ARG A 92 -6.52 4.15 6.58
N PRO A 93 -6.98 4.81 7.65
CA PRO A 93 -6.52 4.48 8.99
C PRO A 93 -7.00 3.06 9.33
N TRP A 94 -6.06 2.16 9.62
CA TRP A 94 -6.40 0.79 10.05
C TRP A 94 -6.99 0.82 11.46
#